data_AF-A0A0N4W4B2-F1
#
_entry.id   AF-A0A0N4W4B2-F1
#
_cell.length_a   1.000
_cell.length_b   1.000
_cell.length_c   1.000
_cell.angle_alpha   90.00
_cell.angle_beta   90.00
_cell.angle_gamma   90.00
#
_symmetry.space_group_name_H-M   'P 1'
#
loop_
_entity.id
_entity.type
_entity.pdbx_description
1 polymer ?
#
loop_
_entity_poly.entity_id
_entity_poly.type
_entity_poly.pdbx_seq_one_letter_code
_entity_poly.pdbx_strand_id
1 'polypeptide(L)'
;MVLLGLKPGQCEVSLPKSVDDDGSSDTDDELDEEEDATSDGIVLFVSFVIYIVIGSVAIATYEPNMGVFEAIYFNFVTLTTIGLGDLVPQSDTYLIITLVYCTVGLALTTIAIEIAADTLKKLHYFGRKMENVANVQVWFGGKKISMKALVKNLGDQFNVPIDEIDTLNLEQFVDNAIKVQEGELATLRVDKGWMKSNYWRAIESGTMHYVDDDDLVTLQSNRNYYSEF
;
A
#
# COMPACT_ATOMS: atom_id res chain seq x y z
N MET A 1 11.99 -37.75 31.00
CA MET A 1 13.46 -37.85 30.90
C MET A 1 13.77 -38.59 29.62
N VAL A 2 14.33 -37.88 28.61
CA VAL A 2 15.18 -38.43 27.52
C VAL A 2 14.43 -39.30 26.47
N LEU A 3 14.56 -39.20 25.15
CA LEU A 3 15.26 -38.39 24.15
C LEU A 3 14.55 -38.77 22.83
N LEU A 4 14.09 -37.82 22.01
CA LEU A 4 13.91 -38.09 20.58
C LEU A 4 14.68 -37.02 19.82
N GLY A 5 15.89 -37.42 19.42
CA GLY A 5 16.78 -36.62 18.62
C GLY A 5 16.23 -36.45 17.21
N LEU A 6 16.19 -35.19 16.76
CA LEU A 6 16.13 -34.86 15.35
C LEU A 6 17.53 -34.43 14.92
N LYS A 7 18.10 -35.22 14.00
CA LYS A 7 19.30 -34.88 13.23
C LYS A 7 19.04 -33.60 12.42
N PRO A 8 19.99 -32.66 12.34
CA PRO A 8 19.94 -31.58 11.38
C PRO A 8 20.53 -32.08 10.05
N GLY A 9 19.73 -32.07 8.99
CA GLY A 9 20.16 -32.46 7.66
C GLY A 9 19.21 -31.95 6.59
N GLN A 10 19.80 -31.22 5.64
CA GLN A 10 19.31 -30.92 4.31
C GLN A 10 18.31 -29.76 4.16
N CYS A 11 18.91 -28.62 3.83
CA CYS A 11 18.40 -27.66 2.88
C CYS A 11 18.20 -28.38 1.53
N GLU A 12 16.97 -28.42 1.01
CA GLU A 12 16.73 -28.77 -0.38
C GLU A 12 15.74 -27.78 -0.99
N VAL A 13 16.24 -27.10 -2.02
CA VAL A 13 15.53 -26.21 -2.93
C VAL A 13 14.67 -27.08 -3.85
N SER A 14 13.38 -26.79 -3.97
CA SER A 14 12.50 -27.46 -4.93
C SER A 14 11.64 -26.46 -5.70
N LEU A 15 11.89 -26.37 -7.01
CA LEU A 15 11.01 -25.87 -8.08
C LEU A 15 11.05 -26.93 -9.20
N PRO A 16 10.10 -26.94 -10.16
CA PRO A 16 8.67 -27.18 -10.05
C PRO A 16 8.27 -28.50 -10.78
N LYS A 17 7.05 -29.00 -10.60
CA LYS A 17 6.50 -30.09 -11.43
C LYS A 17 5.39 -29.57 -12.33
N SER A 18 5.59 -29.81 -13.62
CA SER A 18 4.69 -29.65 -14.75
C SER A 18 3.39 -30.44 -14.58
N VAL A 19 2.26 -29.79 -14.80
CA VAL A 19 1.01 -30.43 -15.21
C VAL A 19 0.53 -29.67 -16.43
N ASP A 20 0.69 -30.33 -17.59
CA ASP A 20 -0.02 -30.01 -18.82
C ASP A 20 -1.49 -30.43 -18.65
N ASP A 21 -2.43 -29.51 -18.82
CA ASP A 21 -3.78 -29.84 -19.27
C ASP A 21 -4.29 -28.71 -20.18
N ASP A 22 -4.72 -29.14 -21.35
CA ASP A 22 -5.09 -28.39 -22.54
C ASP A 22 -6.53 -27.88 -22.44
N GLY A 23 -6.73 -26.60 -22.72
CA GLY A 23 -8.03 -25.96 -22.74
C GLY A 23 -7.96 -24.52 -23.22
N SER A 24 -7.57 -24.32 -24.48
CA SER A 24 -7.63 -23.02 -25.17
C SER A 24 -9.05 -22.45 -25.23
N SER A 25 -9.20 -21.21 -24.75
CA SER A 25 -9.93 -20.17 -25.49
C SER A 25 -9.37 -18.80 -25.12
N ASP A 26 -8.59 -18.28 -26.06
CA ASP A 26 -8.13 -16.91 -26.26
C ASP A 26 -8.90 -15.83 -25.47
N THR A 27 -8.20 -15.14 -24.59
CA THR A 27 -8.24 -13.67 -24.53
C THR A 27 -6.91 -13.20 -23.96
N ASP A 28 -5.96 -12.99 -24.86
CA ASP A 28 -4.76 -12.22 -24.61
C ASP A 28 -5.17 -10.80 -24.22
N ASP A 29 -5.10 -10.42 -22.94
CA ASP A 29 -5.09 -9.03 -22.46
C ASP A 29 -4.59 -8.96 -20.97
N GLU A 30 -3.59 -9.77 -20.59
CA GLU A 30 -3.00 -9.73 -19.22
C GLU A 30 -1.68 -8.92 -19.13
N LEU A 31 -1.46 -7.95 -20.03
CA LEU A 31 -0.25 -7.11 -19.97
C LEU A 31 -0.64 -5.65 -20.23
N ASP A 32 -1.13 -4.95 -19.17
CA ASP A 32 -1.01 -3.49 -18.94
C ASP A 32 -1.78 -2.99 -17.66
N GLU A 33 -2.13 -3.86 -16.69
CA GLU A 33 -3.10 -3.52 -15.63
C GLU A 33 -2.69 -2.50 -14.53
N GLU A 34 -1.46 -1.98 -14.49
CA GLU A 34 -1.04 -1.11 -13.37
C GLU A 34 -1.00 0.41 -13.63
N GLU A 35 -1.12 0.90 -14.88
CA GLU A 35 -1.19 2.36 -15.18
C GLU A 35 -2.59 2.90 -15.55
N ASP A 36 -3.59 2.06 -15.86
CA ASP A 36 -4.80 2.53 -16.57
C ASP A 36 -6.08 2.73 -15.73
N ALA A 37 -6.16 2.27 -14.49
CA ALA A 37 -7.39 2.43 -13.71
C ALA A 37 -7.77 3.91 -13.43
N THR A 38 -6.81 4.84 -13.54
CA THR A 38 -7.08 6.28 -13.43
C THR A 38 -7.41 6.90 -14.78
N SER A 39 -6.85 6.37 -15.88
CA SER A 39 -7.10 6.83 -17.25
C SER A 39 -8.54 6.48 -17.65
N ASP A 40 -9.02 5.28 -17.32
CA ASP A 40 -10.38 4.82 -17.58
C ASP A 40 -11.46 5.72 -16.96
N GLY A 41 -11.25 6.15 -15.72
CA GLY A 41 -12.17 7.07 -15.05
C GLY A 41 -12.26 8.44 -15.75
N ILE A 42 -11.13 8.94 -16.25
CA ILE A 42 -11.08 10.20 -17.01
C ILE A 42 -11.78 10.03 -18.36
N VAL A 43 -11.53 8.93 -19.06
CA VAL A 43 -12.18 8.61 -20.35
C VAL A 43 -13.69 8.49 -20.19
N LEU A 44 -14.17 7.77 -19.18
CA LEU A 44 -15.60 7.69 -18.89
C LEU A 44 -16.20 9.04 -18.50
N PHE A 45 -15.51 9.85 -17.71
CA PHE A 45 -15.99 11.19 -17.35
C PHE A 45 -16.14 12.07 -18.59
N VAL A 46 -15.16 12.07 -19.49
CA VAL A 46 -15.22 12.80 -20.76
C VAL A 46 -16.35 12.27 -21.65
N SER A 47 -16.48 10.94 -21.76
CA SER A 47 -17.56 10.29 -22.50
C SER A 47 -18.95 10.68 -21.95
N PHE A 48 -19.11 10.73 -20.62
CA PHE A 48 -20.34 11.14 -19.95
C PHE A 48 -20.69 12.61 -20.24
N VAL A 49 -19.71 13.51 -20.23
CA VAL A 49 -19.92 14.92 -20.60
C VAL A 49 -20.32 15.04 -22.07
N ILE A 50 -19.66 14.32 -22.97
CA ILE A 50 -20.01 14.30 -24.39
C ILE A 50 -21.44 13.77 -24.58
N TYR A 51 -21.82 12.70 -23.87
CA TYR A 51 -23.16 12.14 -23.89
C TYR A 51 -24.22 13.17 -23.53
N ILE A 52 -24.01 13.92 -22.43
CA ILE A 52 -24.90 15.02 -22.03
C ILE A 52 -25.00 16.08 -23.12
N VAL A 53 -23.87 16.55 -23.65
CA VAL A 53 -23.86 17.62 -24.66
C VAL A 53 -24.61 17.19 -25.92
N ILE A 54 -24.37 15.98 -26.43
CA ILE A 54 -25.06 15.43 -27.61
C ILE A 54 -26.56 15.32 -27.34
N GLY A 55 -26.95 14.74 -26.22
CA GLY A 55 -28.36 14.61 -25.85
C GLY A 55 -29.05 15.96 -25.71
N SER A 56 -28.35 16.97 -25.17
CA SER A 56 -28.93 18.29 -24.95
C SER A 56 -29.11 19.08 -26.24
N VAL A 57 -28.16 18.97 -27.17
CA VAL A 57 -28.32 19.53 -28.52
C VAL A 57 -29.47 18.84 -29.24
N ALA A 58 -29.58 17.51 -29.15
CA ALA A 58 -30.68 16.76 -29.76
C ALA A 58 -32.05 17.22 -29.22
N ILE A 59 -32.20 17.31 -27.90
CA ILE A 59 -33.45 17.76 -27.27
C ILE A 59 -33.77 19.22 -27.66
N ALA A 60 -32.79 20.11 -27.64
CA ALA A 60 -32.98 21.51 -28.04
C ALA A 60 -33.38 21.68 -29.52
N THR A 61 -33.04 20.72 -30.39
CA THR A 61 -33.51 20.73 -31.79
C THR A 61 -34.94 20.21 -31.95
N TYR A 62 -35.38 19.27 -31.11
CA TYR A 62 -36.73 18.71 -31.17
C TYR A 62 -37.76 19.57 -30.42
N GLU A 63 -37.32 20.27 -29.36
CA GLU A 63 -38.14 21.13 -28.51
C GLU A 63 -37.73 22.59 -28.67
N PRO A 64 -38.41 23.37 -29.56
CA PRO A 64 -38.08 24.77 -29.77
C PRO A 64 -38.39 25.66 -28.55
N ASN A 65 -39.21 25.16 -27.61
CA ASN A 65 -39.53 25.86 -26.37
C ASN A 65 -38.47 25.67 -25.28
N MET A 66 -37.48 24.79 -25.48
CA MET A 66 -36.47 24.46 -24.49
C MET A 66 -35.08 24.84 -25.00
N GLY A 67 -34.40 25.73 -24.28
CA GLY A 67 -33.05 26.15 -24.63
C GLY A 67 -32.01 25.03 -24.41
N VAL A 68 -30.84 25.17 -25.04
CA VAL A 68 -29.72 24.21 -24.85
C VAL A 68 -29.32 24.09 -23.37
N PHE A 69 -29.33 25.19 -22.61
CA PHE A 69 -29.03 25.18 -21.17
C PHE A 69 -30.06 24.40 -20.35
N GLU A 70 -31.35 24.56 -20.66
CA GLU A 70 -32.43 23.82 -20.01
C GLU A 70 -32.35 22.33 -20.36
N ALA A 71 -31.94 21.99 -21.59
CA ALA A 71 -31.70 20.62 -22.03
C ALA A 71 -30.47 19.98 -21.36
N ILE A 72 -29.41 20.73 -21.07
CA ILE A 72 -28.26 20.27 -20.27
C ILE A 72 -28.71 19.98 -18.84
N TYR A 73 -29.48 20.90 -18.25
CA TYR A 73 -30.02 20.71 -16.91
C TYR A 73 -30.93 19.48 -16.83
N PHE A 74 -31.87 19.32 -17.77
CA PHE A 74 -32.75 18.15 -17.83
C PHE A 74 -31.96 16.84 -17.92
N ASN A 75 -30.98 16.76 -18.82
CA ASN A 75 -30.15 15.55 -18.97
C ASN A 75 -29.35 15.25 -17.71
N PHE A 76 -28.72 16.26 -17.10
CA PHE A 76 -27.97 16.06 -15.86
C PHE A 76 -28.86 15.59 -14.71
N VAL A 77 -30.00 16.24 -14.47
CA VAL A 77 -30.96 15.89 -13.40
C VAL A 77 -31.56 14.50 -13.62
N THR A 78 -31.76 14.10 -14.87
CA THR A 78 -32.31 12.79 -15.22
C THR A 78 -31.27 11.68 -15.05
N LEU A 79 -30.04 11.87 -15.52
CA LEU A 79 -28.96 10.90 -15.40
C LEU A 79 -28.47 10.74 -13.96
N THR A 80 -28.47 11.82 -13.18
CA THR A 80 -28.19 11.76 -11.73
C THR A 80 -29.33 11.16 -10.93
N THR A 81 -30.43 10.76 -11.57
CA THR A 81 -31.64 10.20 -10.94
C THR A 81 -32.29 11.13 -9.91
N ILE A 82 -31.97 12.42 -9.94
CA ILE A 82 -32.64 13.43 -9.09
C ILE A 82 -34.09 13.59 -9.58
N GLY A 83 -34.29 13.70 -10.89
CA GLY A 83 -35.61 13.62 -11.53
C GLY A 83 -36.64 14.63 -11.03
N LEU A 84 -36.27 15.92 -10.97
CA LEU A 84 -37.14 16.98 -10.42
C LEU A 84 -38.48 17.13 -11.16
N GLY A 85 -38.50 16.85 -12.47
CA GLY A 85 -39.72 16.89 -13.29
C GLY A 85 -40.26 18.29 -13.56
N ASP A 86 -39.46 19.33 -13.32
CA ASP A 86 -39.75 20.74 -13.59
C ASP A 86 -39.64 21.09 -15.08
N LEU A 87 -38.64 20.52 -15.75
CA LEU A 87 -38.41 20.65 -17.18
C LEU A 87 -38.50 19.26 -17.82
N VAL A 88 -39.42 19.09 -18.78
CA VAL A 88 -39.61 17.85 -19.53
C VAL A 88 -40.00 18.18 -20.97
N PRO A 89 -39.56 17.38 -21.96
CA PRO A 89 -40.04 17.54 -23.33
C PRO A 89 -41.55 17.30 -23.39
N GLN A 90 -42.29 18.20 -24.05
CA GLN A 90 -43.74 18.19 -24.16
C GLN A 90 -44.24 17.44 -25.40
N SER A 91 -43.36 17.17 -26.37
CA SER A 91 -43.72 16.46 -27.58
C SER A 91 -43.87 14.96 -27.36
N ASP A 92 -45.11 14.46 -27.46
CA ASP A 92 -45.46 13.04 -27.31
C ASP A 92 -44.65 12.10 -28.21
N THR A 93 -44.26 12.55 -29.40
CA THR A 93 -43.51 11.73 -30.37
C THR A 93 -42.05 11.54 -29.95
N TYR A 94 -41.42 12.58 -29.39
CA TYR A 94 -40.01 12.54 -28.98
C TYR A 94 -39.82 12.07 -27.52
N LEU A 95 -40.90 11.98 -26.74
CA LEU A 95 -40.87 11.48 -25.37
C LEU A 95 -40.37 10.03 -25.30
N ILE A 96 -40.84 9.15 -26.19
CA ILE A 96 -40.40 7.74 -26.22
C ILE A 96 -38.91 7.64 -26.55
N ILE A 97 -38.43 8.45 -27.51
CA ILE A 97 -37.01 8.49 -27.88
C ILE A 97 -36.17 8.99 -26.70
N THR A 98 -36.64 10.02 -26.00
CA THR A 98 -35.98 10.56 -24.80
C THR A 98 -35.91 9.52 -23.69
N LEU A 99 -36.96 8.70 -23.52
CA LEU A 99 -36.99 7.63 -22.52
C LEU A 99 -35.96 6.54 -22.84
N VAL A 100 -35.86 6.12 -24.11
CA VAL A 100 -34.83 5.14 -24.55
C VAL A 100 -33.42 5.71 -24.41
N TYR A 101 -33.23 7.00 -24.69
CA TYR A 101 -31.97 7.67 -24.40
C TYR A 101 -31.66 7.67 -22.89
N CYS A 102 -32.64 7.90 -22.03
CA CYS A 102 -32.42 7.87 -20.58
C CYS A 102 -32.02 6.47 -20.09
N THR A 103 -32.58 5.39 -20.64
CA THR A 103 -32.19 4.03 -20.22
C THR A 103 -30.75 3.70 -20.57
N VAL A 104 -30.28 4.10 -21.76
CA VAL A 104 -28.86 3.96 -22.15
C VAL A 104 -27.96 4.81 -21.26
N GLY A 105 -28.37 6.05 -20.99
CA GLY A 105 -27.62 6.95 -20.13
C GLY A 105 -27.50 6.43 -18.70
N LEU A 106 -28.54 5.79 -18.16
CA LEU A 106 -28.51 5.17 -16.84
C LEU A 106 -27.54 3.98 -16.78
N ALA A 107 -27.46 3.18 -17.84
CA ALA A 107 -26.43 2.13 -17.93
C ALA A 107 -25.02 2.75 -17.87
N LEU A 108 -24.78 3.85 -18.58
CA LEU A 108 -23.51 4.56 -18.55
C LEU A 108 -23.20 5.13 -17.15
N THR A 109 -24.21 5.64 -16.44
CA THR A 109 -24.02 6.10 -15.04
C THR A 109 -23.70 4.96 -14.08
N THR A 110 -24.20 3.76 -14.33
CA THR A 110 -23.91 2.60 -13.48
C THR A 110 -22.43 2.24 -13.55
N ILE A 111 -21.87 2.20 -14.77
CA ILE A 111 -20.44 1.97 -14.98
C ILE A 111 -19.62 3.12 -14.37
N ALA A 112 -20.07 4.37 -14.51
CA ALA A 112 -19.39 5.52 -13.90
C ALA A 112 -19.34 5.43 -12.37
N ILE A 113 -20.42 4.96 -11.72
CA ILE A 113 -20.46 4.76 -10.27
C ILE A 113 -19.48 3.68 -9.82
N GLU A 114 -19.33 2.60 -10.60
CA GLU A 114 -18.39 1.52 -10.30
C GLU A 114 -16.95 2.01 -10.26
N ILE A 115 -16.50 2.72 -11.31
CA ILE A 115 -15.15 3.31 -11.34
C ILE A 115 -14.97 4.37 -10.24
N ALA A 116 -15.98 5.19 -9.99
CA ALA A 116 -15.94 6.17 -8.91
C ALA A 116 -15.77 5.49 -7.54
N ALA A 117 -16.44 4.36 -7.31
CA ALA A 117 -16.32 3.59 -6.08
C ALA A 117 -14.90 3.02 -5.92
N ASP A 118 -14.28 2.52 -6.98
CA ASP A 118 -12.92 2.00 -6.93
C ASP A 118 -11.88 3.10 -6.72
N THR A 119 -12.07 4.26 -7.35
CA THR A 119 -11.26 5.45 -7.10
C THR A 119 -11.39 5.89 -5.64
N LEU A 120 -12.60 5.87 -5.07
CA LEU A 120 -12.83 6.20 -3.67
C LEU A 120 -12.17 5.20 -2.71
N LYS A 121 -12.18 3.89 -3.03
CA LYS A 121 -11.45 2.88 -2.26
C LYS A 121 -9.95 3.14 -2.26
N LYS A 122 -9.36 3.44 -3.43
CA LYS A 122 -7.95 3.83 -3.55
C LYS A 122 -7.64 5.09 -2.76
N LEU A 123 -8.52 6.09 -2.80
CA LEU A 123 -8.39 7.32 -2.02
C LEU A 123 -8.50 7.06 -0.51
N HIS A 124 -9.40 6.18 -0.08
CA HIS A 124 -9.52 5.78 1.33
C HIS A 124 -8.32 4.95 1.81
N TYR A 125 -7.74 4.11 0.95
CA TYR A 125 -6.47 3.44 1.23
C TYR A 125 -5.34 4.46 1.40
N PHE A 126 -5.25 5.44 0.50
CA PHE A 126 -4.26 6.51 0.57
C PHE A 126 -4.44 7.40 1.81
N GLY A 127 -5.67 7.65 2.24
CA GLY A 127 -6.01 8.38 3.47
C GLY A 127 -5.61 7.69 4.78
N ARG A 128 -5.10 6.45 4.73
CA ARG A 128 -4.50 5.75 5.87
C ARG A 128 -2.98 5.77 5.88
N LYS A 129 -2.31 6.58 5.06
CA LYS A 129 -0.90 6.90 5.33
C LYS A 129 -0.85 7.59 6.69
N MET A 130 -0.39 6.84 7.69
CA MET A 130 -0.24 7.27 9.07
C MET A 130 0.97 8.21 9.13
N GLU A 131 0.88 9.38 8.50
CA GLU A 131 1.80 10.47 8.81
C GLU A 131 1.58 10.76 10.31
N ASN A 132 2.62 10.62 11.13
CA ASN A 132 2.60 10.63 12.60
C ASN A 132 2.35 9.30 13.34
N VAL A 133 2.99 8.20 12.90
CA VAL A 133 2.98 6.92 13.64
C VAL A 133 3.50 7.04 15.07
N ALA A 134 4.35 8.03 15.34
CA ALA A 134 4.92 8.30 16.66
C ALA A 134 3.86 8.59 17.74
N ASN A 135 2.74 9.20 17.38
CA ASN A 135 1.65 9.59 18.29
C ASN A 135 0.55 8.55 18.42
N VAL A 136 0.63 7.41 17.72
CA VAL A 136 -0.36 6.33 17.82
C VAL A 136 -0.41 5.82 19.26
N GLN A 137 -1.60 5.88 19.87
CA GLN A 137 -1.83 5.47 21.24
C GLN A 137 -2.39 4.05 21.29
N VAL A 138 -1.72 3.18 22.03
CA VAL A 138 -2.14 1.81 22.30
C VAL A 138 -2.62 1.71 23.74
N TRP A 139 -3.68 0.94 23.97
CA TRP A 139 -4.26 0.72 25.29
C TRP A 139 -3.68 -0.54 25.91
N PHE A 140 -3.03 -0.40 27.07
CA PHE A 140 -2.55 -1.51 27.88
C PHE A 140 -3.09 -1.37 29.31
N GLY A 141 -3.94 -2.30 29.74
CA GLY A 141 -4.42 -2.36 31.13
C GLY A 141 -5.09 -1.07 31.63
N GLY A 142 -5.85 -0.37 30.77
CA GLY A 142 -6.53 0.88 31.11
C GLY A 142 -5.68 2.15 31.01
N LYS A 143 -4.37 2.04 30.74
CA LYS A 143 -3.47 3.17 30.49
C LYS A 143 -3.17 3.29 29.00
N LYS A 144 -3.28 4.51 28.46
CA LYS A 144 -2.86 4.83 27.09
C LYS A 144 -1.36 5.12 27.06
N ILE A 145 -0.64 4.51 26.11
CA ILE A 145 0.79 4.74 25.88
C ILE A 145 0.99 5.00 24.38
N SER A 146 1.78 6.01 24.01
CA SER A 146 2.12 6.26 22.61
C SER A 146 3.24 5.34 22.12
N MET A 147 3.28 5.04 20.82
CA MET A 147 4.34 4.22 20.22
C MET A 147 5.73 4.79 20.52
N LYS A 148 5.91 6.13 20.43
CA LYS A 148 7.17 6.80 20.79
C LYS A 148 7.58 6.51 22.25
N ALA A 149 6.64 6.58 23.18
CA ALA A 149 6.92 6.29 24.59
C ALA A 149 7.26 4.81 24.81
N LEU A 150 6.58 3.90 24.10
CA LEU A 150 6.84 2.47 24.19
C LEU A 150 8.25 2.12 23.69
N VAL A 151 8.63 2.61 22.52
CA VAL A 151 9.96 2.38 21.92
C VAL A 151 11.07 2.96 22.78
N LYS A 152 10.86 4.17 23.34
CA LYS A 152 11.81 4.78 24.27
C LYS A 152 12.02 3.94 25.53
N ASN A 153 10.93 3.51 26.18
CA ASN A 153 11.01 2.66 27.37
C ASN A 153 11.69 1.31 27.08
N LEU A 154 11.51 0.77 25.87
CA LEU A 154 12.16 -0.46 25.44
C LEU A 154 13.65 -0.25 25.18
N GLY A 155 14.04 0.85 24.52
CA GLY A 155 15.45 1.23 24.35
C GLY A 155 16.16 1.47 25.68
N ASP A 156 15.48 2.07 26.66
CA ASP A 156 15.99 2.23 28.03
C ASP A 156 16.25 0.86 28.69
N GLN A 157 15.40 -0.15 28.48
CA GLN A 157 15.64 -1.52 28.99
C GLN A 157 16.87 -2.19 28.36
N PHE A 158 17.16 -1.93 27.09
CA PHE A 158 18.31 -2.49 26.39
C PHE A 158 19.58 -1.64 26.53
N ASN A 159 19.56 -0.58 27.34
CA ASN A 159 20.67 0.35 27.56
C ASN A 159 21.22 0.92 26.23
N VAL A 160 20.32 1.22 25.29
CA VAL A 160 20.64 1.83 24.00
C VAL A 160 20.97 3.30 24.20
N PRO A 161 22.02 3.85 23.55
CA PRO A 161 22.38 5.26 23.65
C PRO A 161 21.21 6.19 23.27
N ILE A 162 20.99 7.26 24.04
CA ILE A 162 19.83 8.17 23.92
C ILE A 162 19.82 8.89 22.56
N ASP A 163 21.00 9.13 22.01
CA ASP A 163 21.25 9.70 20.69
C ASP A 163 20.77 8.81 19.53
N GLU A 164 20.81 7.49 19.69
CA GLU A 164 20.28 6.55 18.68
C GLU A 164 18.74 6.48 18.71
N ILE A 165 18.12 6.69 19.88
CA ILE A 165 16.66 6.64 20.04
C ILE A 165 16.00 7.93 19.52
N ASP A 166 16.63 9.09 19.72
CA ASP A 166 16.08 10.38 19.26
C ASP A 166 16.18 10.55 17.73
N THR A 167 17.13 9.86 17.07
CA THR A 167 17.29 9.87 15.61
C THR A 167 16.45 8.79 14.90
N LEU A 168 15.75 7.93 15.65
CA LEU A 168 14.96 6.84 15.09
C LEU A 168 13.68 7.37 14.42
N ASN A 169 13.60 7.23 13.09
CA ASN A 169 12.39 7.52 12.33
C ASN A 169 11.37 6.38 12.52
N LEU A 170 10.41 6.59 13.42
CA LEU A 170 9.34 5.62 13.71
C LEU A 170 8.44 5.33 12.50
N GLU A 171 8.27 6.28 11.59
CA GLU A 171 7.46 6.10 10.39
C GLU A 171 8.15 5.11 9.44
N GLN A 172 9.43 5.34 9.15
CA GLN A 172 10.24 4.44 8.33
C GLN A 172 10.39 3.06 8.96
N PHE A 173 10.55 2.98 10.29
CA PHE A 173 10.60 1.71 11.00
C PHE A 173 9.29 0.93 10.83
N VAL A 174 8.13 1.58 10.99
CA VAL A 174 6.82 0.94 10.89
C VAL A 174 6.53 0.52 9.44
N ASP A 175 6.85 1.35 8.45
CA ASP A 175 6.70 1.00 7.04
C ASP A 175 7.53 -0.24 6.69
N ASN A 176 8.79 -0.30 7.11
CA ASN A 176 9.62 -1.47 6.90
C ASN A 176 9.10 -2.68 7.68
N ALA A 177 8.53 -2.49 8.88
CA ALA A 177 7.98 -3.58 9.68
C ALA A 177 6.74 -4.20 9.03
N ILE A 178 5.87 -3.39 8.42
CA ILE A 178 4.71 -3.85 7.64
C ILE A 178 5.20 -4.68 6.45
N LYS A 179 6.19 -4.19 5.70
CA LYS A 179 6.79 -4.93 4.57
C LYS A 179 7.40 -6.27 4.97
N VAL A 180 7.96 -6.39 6.18
CA VAL A 180 8.43 -7.69 6.70
C VAL A 180 7.27 -8.63 6.97
N GLN A 181 6.14 -8.14 7.49
CA GLN A 181 4.94 -8.96 7.70
C GLN A 181 4.29 -9.38 6.39
N GLU A 182 4.36 -8.52 5.37
CA GLU A 182 3.88 -8.79 4.02
C GLU A 182 4.80 -9.74 3.22
N GLY A 183 5.98 -10.06 3.77
CA GLY A 183 6.95 -10.98 3.14
C GLY A 183 7.84 -10.34 2.09
N GLU A 184 7.73 -9.03 1.86
CA GLU A 184 8.59 -8.27 0.94
C GLU A 184 10.03 -8.10 1.48
N LEU A 185 10.18 -8.08 2.80
CA LEU A 185 11.46 -7.93 3.50
C LEU A 185 11.70 -9.08 4.48
N ALA A 186 12.92 -9.63 4.50
CA ALA A 186 13.25 -10.78 5.35
C ALA A 186 13.46 -10.43 6.84
N THR A 187 14.00 -9.24 7.15
CA THR A 187 14.24 -8.80 8.54
C THR A 187 14.50 -7.29 8.64
N LEU A 188 14.20 -6.71 9.80
CA LEU A 188 14.56 -5.33 10.17
C LEU A 188 16.00 -5.18 10.70
N ARG A 189 16.73 -6.29 10.85
CA ARG A 189 18.11 -6.26 11.33
C ARG A 189 19.01 -5.61 10.28
N VAL A 190 19.73 -4.57 10.68
CA VAL A 190 20.80 -3.98 9.86
C VAL A 190 21.90 -5.02 9.68
N ASP A 191 22.09 -5.50 8.45
CA ASP A 191 23.21 -6.39 8.11
C ASP A 191 24.51 -5.60 8.20
N LYS A 192 25.31 -5.86 9.24
CA LYS A 192 26.66 -5.29 9.37
C LYS A 192 27.62 -6.08 8.46
N GLY A 193 27.46 -5.98 7.14
CA GLY A 193 28.30 -6.66 6.15
C GLY A 193 29.80 -6.38 6.31
N TRP A 194 30.16 -5.20 6.82
CA TRP A 194 31.55 -4.83 7.10
C TRP A 194 32.19 -5.65 8.23
N MET A 195 31.39 -6.15 9.18
CA MET A 195 31.88 -7.04 10.25
C MET A 195 32.31 -8.38 9.67
N LYS A 196 31.61 -8.93 8.68
CA LYS A 196 32.04 -10.15 7.98
C LYS A 196 33.37 -9.95 7.25
N SER A 197 33.52 -8.84 6.52
CA SER A 197 34.74 -8.58 5.73
C SER A 197 36.02 -8.54 6.58
N ASN A 198 36.02 -7.80 7.68
CA ASN A 198 37.23 -7.58 8.46
C ASN A 198 37.56 -8.76 9.39
N TYR A 199 36.54 -9.48 9.88
CA TYR A 199 36.73 -10.65 10.74
C TYR A 199 37.29 -11.85 9.96
N TRP A 200 36.78 -12.10 8.75
CA TRP A 200 37.34 -13.14 7.87
C TRP A 200 38.77 -12.83 7.44
N ARG A 201 39.08 -11.56 7.10
CA ARG A 201 40.45 -11.13 6.78
C ARG A 201 41.40 -11.20 7.97
N ALA A 202 40.92 -10.99 9.19
CA ALA A 202 41.73 -11.12 10.41
C ALA A 202 42.09 -12.58 10.73
N ILE A 203 41.17 -13.51 10.47
CA ILE A 203 41.40 -14.96 10.58
C ILE A 203 42.41 -15.42 9.52
N GLU A 204 42.24 -14.97 8.27
CA GLU A 204 43.07 -15.37 7.14
C GLU A 204 44.49 -14.76 7.19
N SER A 205 44.66 -13.61 7.82
CA SER A 205 45.97 -12.97 8.05
C SER A 205 46.74 -13.54 9.24
N GLY A 206 46.17 -14.47 10.00
CA GLY A 206 46.83 -15.07 11.18
C GLY A 206 47.12 -14.08 12.31
N THR A 207 46.56 -12.88 12.25
CA THR A 207 46.80 -11.80 13.24
C THR A 207 45.96 -11.98 14.52
N MET A 208 45.09 -12.99 14.55
CA MET A 208 44.28 -13.36 15.70
C MET A 208 45.04 -14.42 16.52
N HIS A 209 45.67 -13.98 17.61
CA HIS A 209 46.26 -14.88 18.60
C HIS A 209 45.17 -15.27 19.60
N TYR A 210 44.86 -16.56 19.72
CA TYR A 210 44.03 -17.05 20.81
C TYR A 210 44.83 -16.87 22.10
N VAL A 211 44.25 -16.17 23.06
CA VAL A 211 44.81 -15.98 24.39
C VAL A 211 44.19 -17.09 25.23
N ASP A 212 45.01 -18.06 25.65
CA ASP A 212 44.57 -19.07 26.60
C ASP A 212 44.28 -18.40 27.96
N ASP A 213 43.33 -18.93 28.74
CA ASP A 213 42.86 -18.29 29.98
C ASP A 213 44.01 -18.00 30.98
N ASP A 214 45.11 -18.76 30.92
CA ASP A 214 46.31 -18.56 31.74
C ASP A 214 47.09 -17.27 31.38
N ASP A 215 47.00 -16.80 30.14
CA ASP A 215 47.66 -15.57 29.65
C ASP A 215 46.86 -14.29 29.97
N LEU A 216 45.60 -14.41 30.41
CA LEU A 216 44.82 -13.26 30.87
C LEU A 216 45.28 -12.79 32.27
N VAL A 217 45.76 -13.71 33.10
CA VAL A 217 46.20 -13.41 34.48
C VAL A 217 47.53 -12.64 34.48
N THR A 218 48.44 -12.96 33.57
CA THR A 218 49.72 -12.25 33.40
C THR A 218 49.51 -10.83 32.86
N LEU A 219 48.56 -10.61 31.94
CA LEU A 219 48.24 -9.27 31.47
C LEU A 219 47.51 -8.41 32.52
N GLN A 220 46.68 -9.00 33.38
CA GLN A 220 46.10 -8.28 34.52
C GLN A 220 47.15 -7.90 35.56
N SER A 221 48.10 -8.80 35.84
CA SER A 221 49.22 -8.52 36.76
C SER A 221 50.11 -7.39 36.22
N ASN A 222 50.43 -7.39 34.92
CA ASN A 222 51.28 -6.38 34.31
C ASN A 222 50.58 -5.01 34.17
N ARG A 223 49.24 -5.01 34.01
CA ARG A 223 48.44 -3.76 33.98
C ARG A 223 48.46 -3.03 35.33
N ASN A 224 48.49 -3.75 36.44
CA ASN A 224 48.57 -3.16 37.78
C ASN A 224 49.95 -2.57 38.10
N TYR A 225 51.02 -3.00 37.41
CA TYR A 225 52.38 -2.50 37.63
C TYR A 225 52.61 -1.09 37.05
N TYR A 226 51.78 -0.67 36.09
CA TYR A 226 51.84 0.66 35.46
C TYR A 226 50.82 1.65 36.03
N SER A 227 50.03 1.27 37.03
CA SER A 227 49.08 2.17 37.71
C SER A 227 49.59 2.76 39.04
N GLU A 228 50.81 2.42 39.46
CA GLU A 228 51.45 2.95 40.68
C GLU A 228 52.64 3.90 40.41
N PHE A 229 52.77 4.44 39.19
CA PHE A 229 53.66 5.56 38.88
C PHE A 229 52.90 6.75 38.29
#